data_AF-A0A7X3YDH3-F1
#
_entry.id   AF-A0A7X3YDH3-F1
#
_cell.length_a   1.000
_cell.length_b   1.000
_cell.length_c   1.000
_cell.angle_alpha   90.00
_cell.angle_beta   90.00
_cell.angle_gamma   90.00
#
_symmetry.space_group_name_H-M   'P 1'
#
loop_
_entity.id
_entity.type
_entity.pdbx_description
1 polymer ?
#
loop_
_entity_poly.entity_id
_entity_poly.type
_entity_poly.pdbx_seq_one_letter_code
_entity_poly.pdbx_strand_id
1 'polypeptide(L)' 'MFSTFERTVAFRYLRARRQEGFISLIAIISLIGIALGVATLIVVMAVMNGFRAELFDRVLGLNGHIAVMAIDR' A
#
# COMPACT_ATOMS: atom_id res chain seq x y z
N MET A 1 -21.65 -12.36 10.68
CA MET A 1 -22.00 -10.95 10.43
C MET A 1 -21.82 -10.20 11.74
N PHE A 2 -20.87 -9.25 11.80
CA PHE A 2 -20.66 -8.46 13.02
C PHE A 2 -21.89 -7.60 13.31
N SER A 3 -22.40 -7.70 14.52
CA SER A 3 -23.62 -6.98 14.91
C SER A 3 -23.34 -5.47 15.06
N THR A 4 -24.37 -4.64 14.90
CA THR A 4 -24.27 -3.18 15.13
C THR A 4 -23.74 -2.88 16.54
N PHE A 5 -24.05 -3.74 17.52
CA PHE A 5 -23.57 -3.63 18.90
C PHE A 5 -22.05 -3.81 19.00
N GLU A 6 -21.47 -4.80 18.32
CA GLU A 6 -20.01 -4.99 18.30
C GLU A 6 -19.28 -3.79 17.68
N ARG A 7 -19.80 -3.24 16.57
CA ARG A 7 -19.23 -2.03 15.96
C ARG A 7 -19.27 -0.83 16.91
N THR A 8 -20.37 -0.65 17.64
CA THR A 8 -20.51 0.43 18.63
C THR A 8 -19.52 0.27 19.80
N VAL A 9 -19.31 -0.96 20.29
CA VAL A 9 -18.33 -1.25 21.35
C VAL A 9 -16.91 -1.02 20.85
N ALA A 10 -16.57 -1.52 19.65
CA ALA A 10 -15.25 -1.32 19.05
C ALA A 10 -14.91 0.17 18.84
N PHE A 11 -15.87 0.95 18.33
CA PHE A 11 -15.68 2.38 18.14
C PHE A 11 -15.57 3.14 19.47
N ARG A 12 -16.29 2.71 20.52
CA ARG A 12 -16.16 3.28 21.86
C ARG A 12 -14.77 3.00 22.46
N TYR A 13 -14.24 1.78 22.29
CA TYR A 13 -12.89 1.45 22.75
C TYR A 13 -11.80 2.23 22.00
N LEU A 14 -11.94 2.40 20.69
CA LEU A 14 -11.06 3.28 19.90
C LEU A 14 -11.14 4.75 20.35
N ARG A 15 -12.31 5.21 20.78
CA ARG A 15 -12.56 6.62 21.17
C ARG A 15 -12.32 6.91 22.66
N ALA A 16 -12.26 5.91 23.53
CA ALA A 16 -12.28 6.08 24.99
C ALA A 16 -10.94 6.56 25.61
N ARG A 17 -9.83 6.57 24.89
CA ARG A 17 -8.51 7.02 25.40
C ARG A 17 -8.34 8.55 25.53
N ARG A 18 -9.44 9.28 25.77
CA ARG A 18 -9.48 10.76 25.68
C ARG A 18 -9.23 11.51 26.99
N GLN A 19 -9.01 10.83 28.12
CA GLN A 19 -8.97 11.48 29.46
C GLN A 19 -7.59 11.94 29.93
N GLU A 20 -6.52 11.66 29.18
CA GLU A 20 -5.17 12.20 29.48
C GLU A 20 -4.65 12.95 28.25
N GLY A 21 -4.75 14.29 28.26
CA GLY A 21 -4.42 15.14 27.10
C GLY A 21 -3.02 14.90 26.51
N PHE A 22 -2.04 14.57 27.34
CA PHE A 22 -0.68 14.20 26.90
C PHE A 22 -0.65 12.90 26.08
N ILE A 23 -1.40 11.88 26.49
CA ILE A 23 -1.50 10.61 25.75
C ILE A 23 -2.20 10.82 24.41
N SER A 24 -3.23 11.68 24.37
CA SER A 24 -3.92 12.01 23.12
C SER A 24 -3.02 12.72 22.11
N LEU A 25 -2.09 13.58 22.56
CA LEU A 25 -1.16 14.28 21.67
C LEU A 25 -0.16 13.31 21.02
N ILE A 26 0.47 12.45 21.82
CA ILE A 26 1.44 11.45 21.34
C ILE A 26 0.75 10.48 20.36
N ALA A 27 -0.49 10.07 20.65
CA ALA A 27 -1.26 9.19 19.78
C ALA A 27 -1.51 9.80 18.39
N ILE A 28 -1.85 11.09 18.31
CA ILE A 28 -2.09 11.79 17.04
C ILE A 28 -0.79 11.92 16.25
N ILE A 29 0.30 12.36 16.90
CA ILE A 29 1.60 12.52 16.24
C ILE A 29 2.10 11.16 15.70
N SER A 30 1.98 10.11 16.51
CA SER A 30 2.38 8.75 16.13
C SER A 30 1.53 8.20 14.98
N LEU A 31 0.21 8.44 15.01
CA LEU A 31 -0.70 8.05 13.94
C LEU A 31 -0.30 8.70 12.60
N ILE A 32 -0.02 10.00 12.62
CA ILE A 32 0.42 10.75 11.42
C ILE A 32 1.77 10.22 10.94
N GLY A 33 2.73 10.00 11.84
CA GLY A 33 4.05 9.48 11.48
C GLY A 33 3.99 8.11 10.81
N ILE A 34 3.21 7.17 11.37
CA ILE A 34 3.02 5.84 10.79
C ILE A 34 2.28 5.94 9.46
N ALA A 35 1.23 6.75 9.36
CA ALA A 35 0.49 6.93 8.12
C ALA A 35 1.38 7.46 6.99
N LEU A 36 2.22 8.47 7.27
CA LEU A 36 3.18 8.99 6.30
C LEU A 36 4.25 7.95 5.92
N GLY A 37 4.81 7.24 6.90
CA GLY A 37 5.83 6.22 6.64
C GLY A 37 5.30 5.04 5.82
N VAL A 38 4.07 4.59 6.09
CA VAL A 38 3.45 3.53 5.30
C VAL A 38 3.07 4.05 3.90
N ALA A 39 2.59 5.30 3.80
CA ALA A 39 2.26 5.91 2.52
C ALA A 39 3.49 6.01 1.59
N THR A 40 4.65 6.42 2.11
CA THR A 40 5.87 6.49 1.29
C THR A 40 6.32 5.11 0.79
N LEU A 41 6.27 4.08 1.64
CA LEU A 41 6.58 2.71 1.24
C LEU A 41 5.63 2.20 0.15
N ILE A 42 4.32 2.45 0.30
CA ILE A 42 3.32 2.08 -0.71
C ILE A 42 3.63 2.77 -2.05
N VAL A 43 3.93 4.06 -2.05
CA VAL A 43 4.25 4.81 -3.28
C VAL A 43 5.48 4.25 -3.97
N VAL A 44 6.58 4.02 -3.25
CA VAL A 44 7.81 3.47 -3.84
C VAL A 44 7.57 2.10 -4.45
N MET A 45 6.86 1.23 -3.74
CA MET A 45 6.49 -0.10 -4.26
C MET A 45 5.61 0.01 -5.51
N ALA A 46 4.63 0.93 -5.51
CA ALA A 46 3.76 1.15 -6.66
C ALA A 46 4.54 1.62 -7.89
N VAL A 47 5.48 2.55 -7.70
CA VAL A 47 6.37 3.03 -8.77
C VAL A 47 7.19 1.88 -9.33
N MET A 48 7.89 1.13 -8.47
CA MET A 48 8.73 0.02 -8.94
C MET A 48 7.93 -1.07 -9.66
N ASN A 49 6.72 -1.38 -9.17
CA ASN A 49 5.85 -2.36 -9.81
C ASN A 49 5.39 -1.89 -11.20
N GLY A 50 4.98 -0.62 -11.34
CA GLY A 50 4.62 -0.01 -12.62
C GLY A 50 5.81 0.06 -13.59
N PHE A 51 6.98 0.48 -13.12
CA PHE A 51 8.20 0.51 -13.91
C PHE A 51 8.64 -0.88 -14.36
N ARG A 52 8.53 -1.90 -13.50
CA ARG A 52 8.84 -3.28 -13.87
C ARG A 52 8.01 -3.72 -15.08
N ALA A 53 6.71 -3.45 -15.08
CA ALA A 53 5.83 -3.78 -16.20
C ALA A 53 6.26 -3.07 -17.50
N GLU A 54 6.52 -1.76 -17.44
CA GLU A 54 6.99 -0.99 -18.59
C GLU A 54 8.35 -1.49 -19.10
N LEU A 55 9.29 -1.82 -18.21
CA LEU A 55 10.60 -2.33 -18.64
C LEU A 55 10.49 -3.71 -19.29
N PHE A 56 9.66 -4.61 -18.77
CA PHE A 56 9.39 -5.89 -19.43
C PHE A 56 8.75 -5.68 -20.80
N ASP A 57 7.80 -4.75 -20.91
CA ASP A 57 7.15 -4.41 -22.19
C ASP A 57 8.13 -3.79 -23.19
N ARG A 58 9.04 -2.91 -22.75
CA ARG A 58 10.07 -2.34 -23.65
C ARG A 58 11.12 -3.37 -24.07
N VAL A 59 11.60 -4.20 -23.14
CA VAL A 59 12.63 -5.21 -23.42
C VAL A 59 12.09 -6.33 -24.32
N LEU A 60 10.85 -6.79 -24.09
CA LEU A 60 10.21 -7.84 -24.89
C LEU A 60 9.51 -7.29 -26.14
N GLY A 61 8.95 -6.08 -26.08
CA GLY A 61 8.24 -5.41 -27.18
C GLY A 61 9.15 -5.00 -28.34
N LEU A 62 10.46 -4.78 -28.08
CA LEU A 62 11.47 -4.62 -29.13
C LEU A 62 11.68 -5.91 -29.95
N ASN A 63 11.31 -7.09 -29.43
CA ASN A 63 11.38 -8.38 -30.11
C ASN A 63 9.99 -8.93 -30.52
N GLY A 64 8.92 -8.18 -30.27
CA GLY A 64 7.56 -8.69 -30.20
C GLY A 64 6.66 -8.50 -31.42
N HIS A 65 7.19 -8.12 -32.59
CA HIS A 65 6.37 -8.03 -33.81
C HIS A 65 6.62 -9.15 -34.83
N ILE A 66 7.83 -9.75 -34.89
CA ILE A 66 8.09 -10.97 -35.67
C ILE A 66 9.27 -11.73 -35.03
N ALA A 67 9.02 -12.90 -34.44
CA ALA A 67 10.07 -13.84 -34.06
C ALA A 67 10.16 -14.94 -35.12
N VAL A 68 11.02 -14.76 -36.13
CA VAL A 68 11.37 -15.84 -37.06
C VAL A 68 12.33 -16.79 -36.34
N MET A 69 11.81 -17.88 -35.79
CA MET A 69 12.65 -19.00 -35.38
C MET A 69 13.13 -19.71 -36.64
N ALA A 70 14.41 -19.51 -37.00
CA ALA A 70 15.08 -20.37 -37.97
C ALA A 70 15.18 -21.77 -37.35
N ILE A 71 14.52 -22.74 -38.00
CA ILE A 71 14.68 -24.16 -37.68
C ILE A 71 16.05 -24.58 -38.21
N ASP A 72 17.01 -24.82 -37.31
CA ASP A 72 18.34 -25.32 -37.67
C ASP A 72 18.30 -26.86 -37.68
N ARG A 73 18.90 -27.46 -38.72
CA ARG A 73 18.94 -28.91 -38.97
C ARG A 73 20.16 -29.56 -38.33
#